data_AF-A0A7C9U576-F1
#
_entry.id   AF-A0A7C9U576-F1
#
_cell.length_a   1.000
_cell.length_b   1.000
_cell.length_c   1.000
_cell.angle_alpha   90.00
_cell.angle_beta   90.00
_cell.angle_gamma   90.00
#
_symmetry.space_group_name_H-M   'P 1'
#
loop_
_entity.id
_entity.type
_entity.pdbx_description
1 polymer ?
#
loop_
_entity_poly.entity_id
_entity_poly.type
_entity_poly.pdbx_seq_one_letter_code
_entity_poly.pdbx_strand_id
1 'polypeptide(L)'
;MSALLEIQKPLALEPKKLERERSLAAVGTHCLLELYDCPAQLLNDRSFIKEALREAARKAKSTLLSEVSHQFVPQGVTALVLLGESHISIHTWPENGYAAIDVFTCGEHTEPETACQYLARQFQAKKQALLTLPRRRATGAVVVKMEDWAIVESSE
;
A
#
# COMPACT_ATOMS: atom_id res chain seq x y z
N MET A 1 12.60 52.63 48.29
CA MET A 1 12.62 51.15 48.25
C MET A 1 11.45 50.66 47.42
N SER A 2 11.64 49.52 46.78
CA SER A 2 10.64 48.69 46.06
C SER A 2 10.54 48.96 44.55
N ALA A 3 11.32 48.16 43.82
CA ALA A 3 11.17 47.91 42.39
C ALA A 3 10.14 46.78 42.17
N LEU A 4 9.47 46.88 41.02
CA LEU A 4 8.37 46.05 40.53
C LEU A 4 8.67 44.55 40.51
N LEU A 5 7.63 43.76 40.82
CA LEU A 5 7.57 42.31 40.62
C LEU A 5 7.26 42.04 39.14
N GLU A 6 8.24 41.55 38.37
CA GLU A 6 8.00 41.03 37.02
C GLU A 6 7.30 39.65 37.11
N ILE A 7 6.04 39.61 36.71
CA ILE A 7 5.32 38.36 36.45
C ILE A 7 5.78 37.86 35.08
N GLN A 8 6.54 36.75 35.05
CA GLN A 8 6.87 36.03 33.82
C GLN A 8 5.57 35.63 33.10
N LYS A 9 5.43 36.10 31.85
CA LYS A 9 4.37 35.68 30.92
C LYS A 9 4.42 34.16 30.69
N PRO A 10 3.27 33.47 30.60
CA PRO A 10 3.26 32.08 30.18
C PRO A 10 3.71 31.99 28.71
N LEU A 11 4.63 31.07 28.45
CA LEU A 11 5.09 30.71 27.11
C LEU A 11 3.93 30.07 26.34
N ALA A 12 3.24 30.85 25.51
CA ALA A 12 2.25 30.33 24.58
C ALA A 12 2.98 29.50 23.53
N LEU A 13 2.83 28.17 23.59
CA LEU A 13 3.21 27.28 22.51
C LEU A 13 2.33 27.61 21.28
N GLU A 14 2.97 27.99 20.19
CA GLU A 14 2.28 28.48 18.98
C GLU A 14 1.41 27.38 18.34
N PRO A 15 0.09 27.61 18.16
CA PRO A 15 -0.86 26.62 17.63
C PRO A 15 -0.64 26.20 16.17
N LYS A 16 0.25 26.87 15.43
CA LYS A 16 0.43 26.69 13.97
C LYS A 16 1.16 25.42 13.55
N LYS A 17 2.02 24.84 14.40
CA LYS A 17 2.80 23.64 14.04
C LYS A 17 1.94 22.36 14.11
N LEU A 18 1.11 22.28 15.16
CA LEU A 18 0.24 21.12 15.43
C LEU A 18 -0.89 20.99 14.40
N GLU A 19 -1.42 22.10 13.88
CA GLU A 19 -2.44 22.08 12.82
C GLU A 19 -1.87 21.61 11.47
N ARG A 20 -0.63 22.00 11.11
CA ARG A 20 0.05 21.51 9.92
C ARG A 20 0.37 20.01 9.98
N GLU A 21 0.79 19.50 11.14
CA GLU A 21 1.07 18.06 11.33
C GLU A 21 -0.22 17.22 11.29
N ARG A 22 -1.35 17.72 11.83
CA ARG A 22 -2.67 17.08 11.68
C ARG A 22 -3.22 17.09 10.25
N SER A 23 -2.79 18.05 9.42
CA SER A 23 -3.27 18.25 8.04
C SER A 23 -2.77 17.23 7.00
N LEU A 24 -1.81 16.37 7.37
CA LEU A 24 -1.13 15.44 6.46
C LEU A 24 -1.15 13.97 6.94
N ALA A 25 -1.91 13.65 7.99
CA ALA A 25 -2.00 12.28 8.50
C ALA A 25 -2.47 11.32 7.38
N ALA A 26 -1.69 10.25 7.14
CA ALA A 26 -2.05 9.22 6.19
C ALA A 26 -3.26 8.43 6.72
N VAL A 27 -4.30 8.31 5.89
CA VAL A 27 -5.44 7.41 6.10
C VAL A 27 -4.98 5.96 5.94
N GLY A 28 -4.01 5.73 5.05
CA GLY A 28 -3.46 4.42 4.79
C GLY A 28 -2.25 4.47 3.88
N THR A 29 -1.75 3.29 3.54
CA THR A 29 -0.57 3.08 2.70
C THR A 29 -0.97 2.24 1.51
N HIS A 30 -0.65 2.72 0.31
CA HIS A 30 -0.96 2.07 -0.95
C HIS A 30 0.33 1.65 -1.65
N CYS A 31 0.57 0.35 -1.69
CA CYS A 31 1.67 -0.25 -2.39
C CYS A 31 1.23 -0.67 -3.79
N LEU A 32 1.92 -0.19 -4.81
CA LEU A 32 1.83 -0.66 -6.19
C LEU A 32 3.00 -1.61 -6.43
N LEU A 33 2.69 -2.90 -6.55
CA LEU A 33 3.65 -3.98 -6.71
C LEU A 33 3.57 -4.51 -8.14
N GLU A 34 4.69 -4.39 -8.84
CA GLU A 34 4.91 -4.96 -10.16
C GLU A 34 5.70 -6.25 -10.01
N LEU A 35 5.20 -7.37 -10.52
CA LEU A 35 5.89 -8.66 -10.53
C LEU A 35 6.21 -9.10 -11.95
N TYR A 36 7.45 -9.51 -12.18
CA TYR A 36 7.94 -9.91 -13.50
C TYR A 36 8.55 -11.30 -13.46
N ASP A 37 8.63 -11.92 -14.64
CA ASP A 37 9.18 -13.25 -14.89
C ASP A 37 8.49 -14.35 -14.05
N CYS A 38 7.20 -14.17 -13.74
CA CYS A 38 6.38 -15.14 -13.02
C CYS A 38 6.00 -16.35 -13.91
N PRO A 39 5.87 -17.56 -13.35
CA PRO A 39 5.37 -18.71 -14.09
C PRO A 39 3.94 -18.51 -14.59
N ALA A 40 3.74 -18.67 -15.91
CA ALA A 40 2.44 -18.46 -16.55
C ALA A 40 1.31 -19.30 -15.92
N GLN A 41 1.60 -20.53 -15.45
CA GLN A 41 0.58 -21.36 -14.80
C GLN A 41 0.03 -20.74 -13.50
N LEU A 42 0.84 -20.01 -12.74
CA LEU A 42 0.40 -19.34 -11.51
C LEU A 42 -0.43 -18.09 -11.85
N LEU A 43 -0.02 -17.36 -12.88
CA LEU A 43 -0.72 -16.17 -13.38
C LEU A 43 -2.08 -16.50 -14.01
N ASN A 44 -2.29 -17.74 -14.45
CA ASN A 44 -3.53 -18.21 -15.06
C ASN A 44 -4.36 -19.13 -14.15
N ASP A 45 -3.97 -19.31 -12.89
CA ASP A 45 -4.71 -20.11 -11.91
C ASP A 45 -5.54 -19.20 -11.00
N ARG A 46 -6.82 -19.02 -11.36
CA ARG A 46 -7.77 -18.23 -10.58
C ARG A 46 -7.89 -18.71 -9.12
N SER A 47 -7.83 -20.01 -8.84
CA SER A 47 -8.00 -20.53 -7.48
C SER A 47 -6.79 -20.21 -6.61
N PHE A 48 -5.59 -20.43 -7.15
CA PHE A 48 -4.34 -20.01 -6.52
C PHE A 48 -4.33 -18.50 -6.21
N ILE A 49 -4.69 -17.68 -7.20
CA ILE A 49 -4.68 -16.22 -7.05
C ILE A 49 -5.61 -15.77 -5.92
N LYS A 50 -6.84 -16.31 -5.87
CA LYS A 50 -7.78 -15.99 -4.79
C LYS A 50 -7.21 -16.33 -3.42
N GLU A 51 -6.60 -17.50 -3.27
CA GLU A 51 -6.01 -17.92 -2.00
C GLU A 51 -4.82 -17.04 -1.61
N ALA A 52 -3.96 -16.70 -2.57
CA ALA A 52 -2.85 -15.78 -2.35
C ALA A 52 -3.34 -14.40 -1.87
N LEU A 53 -4.43 -13.87 -2.44
CA LEU A 53 -4.99 -12.58 -1.98
C LEU A 53 -5.56 -12.65 -0.55
N ARG A 54 -6.22 -13.75 -0.18
CA ARG A 54 -6.74 -13.94 1.19
C ARG A 54 -5.62 -13.99 2.21
N GLU A 55 -4.58 -14.77 1.93
CA GLU A 55 -3.42 -14.87 2.81
C GLU A 55 -2.63 -13.57 2.87
N ALA A 56 -2.56 -12.81 1.77
CA ALA A 56 -1.99 -11.47 1.76
C ALA A 56 -2.77 -10.52 2.68
N ALA A 57 -4.11 -10.52 2.62
CA ALA A 57 -4.95 -9.72 3.52
C ALA A 57 -4.69 -10.07 5.00
N ARG A 58 -4.59 -11.36 5.32
CA ARG A 58 -4.27 -11.84 6.67
C ARG A 58 -2.89 -11.38 7.13
N LYS A 59 -1.88 -11.47 6.27
CA LYS A 59 -0.51 -11.03 6.55
C LYS A 59 -0.38 -9.53 6.70
N ALA A 60 -1.18 -8.76 5.96
CA ALA A 60 -1.31 -7.33 6.12
C ALA A 60 -2.07 -6.91 7.40
N LYS A 61 -2.50 -7.88 8.24
CA LYS A 61 -3.33 -7.65 9.43
C LYS A 61 -4.63 -6.90 9.10
N SER A 62 -5.15 -7.11 7.90
CA SER A 62 -6.38 -6.47 7.41
C SER A 62 -7.57 -7.42 7.52
N THR A 63 -8.75 -6.86 7.77
CA THR A 63 -10.00 -7.64 7.81
C THR A 63 -10.53 -7.82 6.39
N LEU A 64 -10.61 -9.06 5.92
CA LEU A 64 -11.23 -9.43 4.65
C LEU A 64 -12.75 -9.43 4.79
N LEU A 65 -13.44 -8.70 3.90
CA LEU A 65 -14.90 -8.61 3.88
C LEU A 65 -15.52 -9.46 2.76
N SER A 66 -14.96 -9.38 1.55
CA SER A 66 -15.45 -10.12 0.39
C SER A 66 -14.37 -10.26 -0.68
N GLU A 67 -14.67 -11.05 -1.72
CA GLU A 67 -13.77 -11.27 -2.84
C GLU A 67 -14.55 -11.35 -4.16
N VAL A 68 -13.93 -10.91 -5.25
CA VAL A 68 -14.43 -11.05 -6.62
C VAL A 68 -13.28 -11.40 -7.55
N SER A 69 -13.56 -12.19 -8.59
CA SER A 69 -12.55 -12.56 -9.58
C SER A 69 -13.17 -12.92 -10.92
N HIS A 70 -12.42 -12.67 -11.98
CA HIS A 70 -12.76 -13.01 -13.36
C HIS A 70 -11.57 -13.68 -14.04
N GLN A 71 -11.82 -14.81 -14.70
CA GLN A 71 -10.86 -15.51 -15.55
C GLN A 71 -11.15 -15.12 -17.00
N PHE A 72 -10.15 -14.56 -17.69
CA PHE A 72 -10.25 -14.20 -19.09
C PHE A 72 -9.91 -15.39 -20.00
N VAL A 73 -10.35 -15.28 -21.25
CA VAL A 73 -10.05 -16.20 -22.35
C VAL A 73 -9.23 -15.43 -23.40
N PRO A 74 -8.10 -15.96 -23.89
CA PRO A 74 -7.58 -17.31 -23.64
C PRO A 74 -6.94 -17.51 -22.26
N GLN A 75 -6.51 -16.45 -21.58
CA GLN A 75 -5.81 -16.52 -20.29
C GLN A 75 -5.85 -15.19 -19.54
N GLY A 76 -5.37 -15.20 -18.29
CA GLY A 76 -5.27 -14.03 -17.42
C GLY A 76 -6.42 -13.94 -16.42
N VAL A 77 -6.14 -13.32 -15.27
CA VAL A 77 -7.07 -13.21 -14.16
C VAL A 77 -7.04 -11.79 -13.63
N THR A 78 -8.23 -11.26 -13.34
CA THR A 78 -8.40 -10.12 -12.44
C THR A 78 -9.07 -10.61 -11.17
N ALA A 79 -8.52 -10.26 -10.01
CA ALA A 79 -9.11 -10.57 -8.72
C ALA A 79 -8.95 -9.41 -7.75
N LEU A 80 -9.90 -9.29 -6.82
CA LEU A 80 -9.92 -8.26 -5.79
C LEU A 80 -10.46 -8.85 -4.48
N VAL A 81 -9.83 -8.50 -3.38
CA VAL A 81 -10.35 -8.69 -2.02
C VAL A 81 -10.70 -7.34 -1.42
N LEU A 82 -11.94 -7.21 -0.97
CA LEU A 82 -12.44 -6.04 -0.27
C LEU A 82 -12.02 -6.13 1.19
N LEU A 83 -11.37 -5.09 1.69
CA LEU A 83 -10.98 -4.96 3.08
C LEU A 83 -11.88 -3.94 3.78
N GLY A 84 -11.83 -3.88 5.12
CA GLY A 84 -12.64 -2.96 5.95
C GLY A 84 -12.78 -1.54 5.39
N GLU A 85 -11.67 -0.93 4.96
CA GLU A 85 -11.61 0.45 4.45
C GLU A 85 -10.69 0.60 3.23
N SER A 86 -10.38 -0.50 2.53
CA SER A 86 -9.36 -0.54 1.48
C SER A 86 -9.49 -1.80 0.61
N HIS A 87 -8.45 -2.22 -0.12
CA HIS A 87 -8.51 -3.37 -1.02
C HIS A 87 -7.13 -3.95 -1.33
N ILE A 88 -7.11 -5.20 -1.78
CA ILE A 88 -5.98 -5.74 -2.56
C ILE A 88 -6.52 -6.18 -3.92
N SER A 89 -5.91 -5.74 -5.02
CA SER A 89 -6.24 -6.17 -6.38
C SER A 89 -5.04 -6.75 -7.11
N ILE A 90 -5.32 -7.59 -8.10
CA ILE A 90 -4.34 -8.15 -9.01
C ILE A 90 -4.91 -8.23 -10.43
N HIS A 91 -4.07 -7.91 -11.40
CA HIS A 91 -4.28 -8.14 -12.82
C HIS A 91 -3.09 -8.92 -13.37
N THR A 92 -3.33 -10.02 -14.09
CA THR A 92 -2.26 -10.88 -14.61
C THR A 92 -2.26 -10.95 -16.13
N TRP A 93 -1.04 -11.03 -16.70
CA TRP A 93 -0.76 -11.26 -18.12
C TRP A 93 0.20 -12.46 -18.24
N PRO A 94 -0.32 -13.71 -18.25
CA PRO A 94 0.48 -14.92 -18.31
C PRO A 94 1.46 -14.97 -19.48
N GLU A 95 1.08 -14.42 -20.65
CA GLU A 95 1.92 -14.30 -21.86
C GLU A 95 3.20 -13.50 -21.62
N ASN A 96 3.18 -12.57 -20.66
CA ASN A 96 4.26 -11.65 -20.36
C ASN A 96 4.99 -12.03 -19.05
N GLY A 97 4.55 -13.09 -18.36
CA GLY A 97 5.06 -13.41 -17.03
C GLY A 97 4.84 -12.27 -16.02
N TYR A 98 3.77 -11.49 -16.18
CA TYR A 98 3.57 -10.22 -15.47
C TYR A 98 2.30 -10.20 -14.61
N ALA A 99 2.40 -9.58 -13.43
CA ALA A 99 1.26 -9.22 -12.60
C ALA A 99 1.41 -7.81 -12.03
N ALA A 100 0.34 -7.02 -12.14
CA ALA A 100 0.17 -5.75 -11.46
C ALA A 100 -0.68 -5.96 -10.21
N ILE A 101 -0.18 -5.56 -9.04
CA ILE A 101 -0.85 -5.79 -7.75
C ILE A 101 -0.94 -4.46 -6.99
N ASP A 102 -2.14 -4.13 -6.53
CA ASP A 102 -2.37 -3.02 -5.60
C ASP A 102 -2.60 -3.61 -4.20
N VAL A 103 -1.80 -3.21 -3.22
CA VAL A 103 -2.04 -3.50 -1.79
C VAL A 103 -2.32 -2.18 -1.09
N PHE A 104 -3.60 -1.85 -0.91
CA PHE A 104 -4.01 -0.69 -0.14
C PHE A 104 -4.52 -1.15 1.23
N THR A 105 -3.92 -0.62 2.30
CA THR A 105 -4.39 -0.87 3.67
C THR A 105 -4.55 0.44 4.45
N CYS A 106 -5.46 0.45 5.41
CA CYS A 106 -5.75 1.60 6.27
C CYS A 106 -5.47 1.27 7.74
N GLY A 107 -4.97 2.25 8.50
CA GLY A 107 -4.64 2.10 9.92
C GLY A 107 -3.18 1.71 10.20
N GLU A 108 -2.64 2.25 11.30
CA GLU A 108 -1.23 2.12 11.70
C GLU A 108 -0.80 0.69 12.06
N HIS A 109 -1.76 -0.20 12.34
CA HIS A 109 -1.49 -1.60 12.69
C HIS A 109 -1.31 -2.50 11.46
N THR A 110 -1.58 -2.00 10.25
CA THR A 110 -1.51 -2.79 9.02
C THR A 110 -0.10 -2.85 8.46
N GLU A 111 0.18 -3.95 7.75
CA GLU A 111 1.51 -4.23 7.20
C GLU A 111 1.44 -4.53 5.69
N PRO A 112 1.22 -3.51 4.84
CA PRO A 112 1.04 -3.72 3.39
C PRO A 112 2.29 -4.28 2.72
N GLU A 113 3.50 -3.86 3.15
CA GLU A 113 4.75 -4.38 2.60
C GLU A 113 4.95 -5.88 2.90
N THR A 114 4.50 -6.35 4.06
CA THR A 114 4.51 -7.78 4.41
C THR A 114 3.64 -8.59 3.46
N ALA A 115 2.48 -8.06 3.04
CA ALA A 115 1.64 -8.65 2.01
C ALA A 115 2.31 -8.63 0.63
N CYS A 116 2.95 -7.53 0.23
CA CYS A 116 3.71 -7.45 -1.02
C CYS A 116 4.83 -8.49 -1.08
N GLN A 117 5.64 -8.60 -0.03
CA GLN A 117 6.72 -9.59 0.05
C GLN A 117 6.20 -11.02 -0.02
N TYR A 118 5.06 -11.29 0.61
CA TYR A 118 4.42 -12.59 0.53
C TYR A 118 3.96 -12.90 -0.90
N LEU A 119 3.27 -11.96 -1.56
CA LEU A 119 2.76 -12.13 -2.92
C LEU A 119 3.91 -12.38 -3.90
N ALA A 120 4.98 -11.58 -3.85
CA ALA A 120 6.16 -11.77 -4.68
C ALA A 120 6.74 -13.20 -4.58
N ARG A 121 6.82 -13.74 -3.36
CA ARG A 121 7.28 -15.13 -3.12
C ARG A 121 6.30 -16.17 -3.66
N GLN A 122 4.99 -15.99 -3.47
CA GLN A 122 3.99 -16.95 -3.95
C GLN A 122 3.95 -17.01 -5.48
N PHE A 123 4.02 -15.85 -6.13
CA PHE A 123 4.03 -15.76 -7.59
C PHE A 123 5.39 -16.10 -8.21
N GLN A 124 6.40 -16.42 -7.38
CA GLN A 124 7.75 -16.80 -7.82
C GLN A 124 8.34 -15.78 -8.80
N ALA A 125 8.08 -14.49 -8.54
CA ALA A 125 8.59 -13.41 -9.37
C ALA A 125 10.12 -13.39 -9.29
N LYS A 126 10.80 -13.33 -10.44
CA LYS A 126 12.27 -13.20 -10.44
C LYS A 126 12.71 -11.76 -10.27
N LYS A 127 11.83 -10.82 -10.63
CA LYS A 127 12.04 -9.38 -10.45
C LYS A 127 10.74 -8.75 -9.97
N GLN A 128 10.88 -7.67 -9.21
CA GLN A 128 9.76 -6.90 -8.71
C GLN A 128 10.10 -5.42 -8.67
N ALA A 129 9.08 -4.56 -8.77
CA ALA A 129 9.19 -3.16 -8.41
C ALA A 129 8.08 -2.83 -7.41
N LEU A 130 8.38 -2.02 -6.40
CA LEU A 130 7.43 -1.64 -5.36
C LEU A 130 7.43 -0.12 -5.21
N LEU A 131 6.27 0.49 -5.44
CA LEU A 131 6.04 1.90 -5.16
C LEU A 131 5.06 2.04 -4.00
N THR A 132 5.54 2.60 -2.89
CA THR A 132 4.71 2.82 -1.69
C THR A 132 4.26 4.28 -1.63
N LEU A 133 2.94 4.48 -1.60
CA LEU A 133 2.29 5.79 -1.60
C LEU A 133 1.45 5.99 -0.33
N PRO A 134 1.72 7.03 0.47
CA PRO A 134 0.82 7.38 1.56
C PRO A 134 -0.48 7.98 1.01
N ARG A 135 -1.62 7.44 1.41
CA ARG A 135 -2.96 7.96 1.07
C ARG A 135 -3.39 8.92 2.17
N ARG A 136 -3.41 10.22 1.91
CA ARG A 136 -3.62 11.27 2.91
C ARG A 136 -4.97 11.95 2.75
N ARG A 137 -5.55 12.47 3.85
CA ARG A 137 -6.64 13.45 3.76
C ARG A 137 -6.04 14.75 3.24
N ALA A 138 -6.59 15.30 2.18
CA ALA A 138 -6.20 16.63 1.72
C ALA A 138 -6.96 17.68 2.54
N THR A 139 -6.25 18.44 3.37
CA THR A 139 -6.75 19.73 3.85
C THR A 139 -5.89 20.82 3.22
N GLY A 140 -6.26 21.23 1.99
CA GLY A 140 -5.54 22.22 1.18
C GLY A 140 -4.93 21.64 -0.11
N ALA A 141 -4.21 22.47 -0.86
CA ALA A 141 -3.56 22.08 -2.10
C ALA A 141 -2.37 21.13 -1.82
N VAL A 142 -2.46 19.90 -2.32
CA VAL A 142 -1.38 18.90 -2.23
C VAL A 142 -0.56 18.94 -3.51
N VAL A 143 0.71 19.34 -3.42
CA VAL A 143 1.68 19.25 -4.51
C VAL A 143 2.59 18.07 -4.20
N VAL A 144 2.54 17.01 -5.02
CA VAL A 144 3.47 15.88 -4.95
C VAL A 144 4.60 16.14 -5.94
N LYS A 145 5.84 16.16 -5.47
CA LYS A 145 7.02 16.25 -6.34
C LYS A 145 7.42 14.85 -6.78
N MET A 146 7.69 14.67 -8.08
CA MET A 146 7.93 13.38 -8.74
C MET A 146 9.33 12.77 -8.49
N GLU A 147 10.14 13.32 -7.59
CA GLU A 147 11.59 13.08 -7.53
C GLU A 147 12.02 11.89 -6.64
N ASP A 148 11.10 11.25 -5.89
CA ASP A 148 11.42 10.25 -4.85
C ASP A 148 11.29 8.77 -5.28
N TRP A 149 11.46 8.46 -6.57
CA TRP A 149 11.33 7.07 -7.06
C TRP A 149 12.63 6.28 -6.83
N ALA A 150 12.66 5.43 -5.81
CA ALA A 150 13.71 4.42 -5.66
C ALA A 150 13.32 3.14 -6.41
N ILE A 151 14.06 2.80 -7.47
CA ILE A 151 14.01 1.46 -8.06
C ILE A 151 14.81 0.54 -7.13
N VAL A 152 14.13 -0.36 -6.42
CA VAL A 152 14.79 -1.40 -5.64
C VAL A 152 15.04 -2.59 -6.56
N GLU A 153 16.24 -2.67 -7.12
CA GLU A 153 16.69 -3.90 -7.79
C GLU A 153 16.92 -4.97 -6.71
N SER A 154 16.26 -6.13 -6.84
CA SER A 154 16.57 -7.28 -5.99
C SER A 154 17.96 -7.81 -6.35
N SER A 155 18.89 -7.74 -5.41
CA SER A 155 20.20 -8.40 -5.54
C SER A 155 20.03 -9.90 -5.72
N GLU A 156 20.77 -10.46 -6.67
CA GLU A 156 20.85 -11.89 -7.04
C GLU A 156 21.01 -12.86 -5.86
#